data_AF-A0A433TPL1-F1
#
_entry.id   AF-A0A433TPL1-F1
#
_cell.length_a   1.000
_cell.length_b   1.000
_cell.length_c   1.000
_cell.angle_alpha   90.00
_cell.angle_beta   90.00
_cell.angle_gamma   90.00
#
_symmetry.space_group_name_H-M   'P 1'
#
loop_
_entity.id
_entity.type
_entity.pdbx_description
1 polymer ?
#
loop_
_entity_poly.entity_id
_entity_poly.type
_entity_poly.pdbx_seq_one_letter_code
_entity_poly.pdbx_strand_id
1 'polypeptide(L)'
;MTRALLRLALASLWLLTDPSSGLSTSEQLSEAMAQAFQVYEDRLAHMESYFGNLARQVMLQQFNSEQRTRTDGYSGVKSVRGGPHGPRNYYSNSAVGSRFMAIHDHADFVRTVGMGEINVVINGVEFTTRHNDYSLVMPSTTSTDYHATEPLPFPDVPPSVLALENVDDQIEELRQYFKAFATQDPDLRDYRPYFRANLCYMEGAWTLDKSIEEPFESDRHQLDAASWMHLQSLIRYGAYTGTKSPEENFAHLPTSIMYVNRTT
;
A
#
# COMPACT_ATOMS: atom_id res chain seq x y z
N MET A 1 3.58 28.01 -31.80
CA MET A 1 3.92 29.42 -31.48
C MET A 1 2.66 30.09 -30.91
N THR A 2 2.59 30.29 -29.60
CA THR A 2 1.39 30.78 -28.90
C THR A 2 1.06 32.24 -29.25
N ARG A 3 -0.22 32.62 -29.28
CA ARG A 3 -0.69 34.00 -29.57
C ARG A 3 0.04 35.10 -28.77
N ALA A 4 0.55 34.79 -27.59
CA ALA A 4 1.38 35.69 -26.77
C ALA A 4 2.74 36.01 -27.42
N LEU A 5 3.44 35.02 -27.99
CA LEU A 5 4.69 35.22 -28.73
C LEU A 5 4.47 36.03 -30.01
N LEU A 6 3.33 35.81 -30.68
CA LEU A 6 2.95 36.59 -31.86
C LEU A 6 2.63 38.05 -31.49
N ARG A 7 1.95 38.30 -30.37
CA ARG A 7 1.68 39.65 -29.86
C ARG A 7 2.95 40.35 -29.37
N LEU A 8 3.88 39.62 -28.75
CA LEU A 8 5.19 40.14 -28.35
C LEU A 8 6.06 40.50 -29.55
N ALA A 9 6.09 39.64 -30.57
CA ALA A 9 6.78 39.93 -31.83
C ALA A 9 6.16 41.13 -32.56
N LEU A 10 4.82 41.24 -32.55
CA LEU A 10 4.13 42.39 -33.15
C LEU A 10 4.31 43.69 -32.34
N ALA A 11 4.32 43.62 -31.01
CA ALA A 11 4.52 44.78 -30.13
C ALA A 11 5.96 45.30 -30.20
N SER A 12 6.95 44.41 -30.25
CA SER A 12 8.35 44.78 -30.47
C SER A 12 8.58 45.36 -31.88
N LEU A 13 7.92 44.82 -32.91
CA LEU A 13 7.95 45.38 -34.26
C LEU A 13 7.28 46.77 -34.34
N TRP A 14 6.23 47.00 -33.56
CA TRP A 14 5.53 48.29 -33.48
C TRP A 14 6.33 49.33 -32.69
N LEU A 15 6.95 48.95 -31.57
CA LEU A 15 7.84 49.82 -30.78
C LEU A 15 9.12 50.23 -31.54
N LEU A 16 9.70 49.32 -32.34
CA LEU A 16 10.84 49.61 -33.21
C LEU A 16 10.53 50.59 -34.34
N THR A 17 9.26 50.87 -34.62
CA THR A 17 8.80 51.70 -35.75
C THR A 17 8.01 52.94 -35.32
N ASP A 18 7.90 53.22 -34.02
CA ASP A 18 7.25 54.45 -33.52
C ASP A 18 8.28 55.57 -33.28
N PRO A 19 8.41 56.56 -34.18
CA PRO A 19 9.36 57.66 -34.05
C PRO A 19 8.91 58.73 -33.04
N SER A 20 7.74 58.59 -32.41
CA SER A 20 7.18 59.59 -31.49
C SER A 20 7.56 59.40 -30.02
N SER A 21 8.21 58.28 -29.69
CA SER A 21 8.53 57.87 -28.31
C SER A 21 9.65 58.69 -27.64
N GLY A 22 10.52 59.35 -28.44
CA GLY A 22 11.69 60.07 -27.93
C GLY A 22 12.78 59.18 -27.31
N LEU A 23 12.62 57.84 -27.33
CA LEU A 23 13.54 56.86 -26.77
C LEU A 23 14.46 56.28 -27.86
N SER A 24 15.68 55.93 -27.49
CA SER A 24 16.59 55.19 -28.37
C SER A 24 16.06 53.77 -28.64
N THR A 25 16.39 53.20 -29.79
CA THR A 25 16.01 51.82 -30.16
C THR A 25 16.38 50.78 -29.10
N SER A 26 17.49 51.00 -28.37
CA SER A 26 17.91 50.16 -27.24
C SER A 26 17.00 50.27 -26.01
N GLU A 27 16.47 51.44 -25.72
CA GLU A 27 15.55 51.66 -24.58
C GLU A 27 14.18 51.04 -24.87
N GLN A 28 13.68 51.18 -26.10
CA GLN A 28 12.44 50.54 -26.54
C GLN A 28 12.52 49.01 -26.49
N LEU A 29 13.67 48.43 -26.88
CA LEU A 29 13.94 46.99 -26.76
C LEU A 29 13.98 46.55 -25.31
N SER A 30 14.65 47.32 -24.43
CA SER A 30 14.73 47.02 -23.00
C SER A 30 13.34 47.01 -22.34
N GLU A 31 12.50 48.00 -22.65
CA GLU A 31 11.14 48.09 -22.11
C GLU A 31 10.25 46.95 -22.62
N ALA A 32 10.31 46.62 -23.92
CA ALA A 32 9.59 45.48 -24.49
C ALA A 32 10.03 44.15 -23.85
N MET A 33 11.32 43.98 -23.59
CA MET A 33 11.84 42.81 -22.89
C MET A 33 11.36 42.75 -21.44
N ALA A 34 11.40 43.87 -20.70
CA ALA A 34 10.90 43.93 -19.33
C ALA A 34 9.40 43.59 -19.22
N GLN A 35 8.58 44.13 -20.14
CA GLN A 35 7.16 43.79 -20.23
C GLN A 35 6.95 42.30 -20.58
N ALA A 36 7.77 41.74 -21.47
CA ALA A 36 7.74 40.32 -21.79
C ALA A 36 8.03 39.46 -20.56
N PHE A 37 9.10 39.79 -19.83
CA PHE A 37 9.48 39.11 -18.60
C PHE A 37 8.37 39.17 -17.56
N GLN A 38 7.78 40.35 -17.33
CA GLN A 38 6.67 40.49 -16.39
C GLN A 38 5.48 39.59 -16.77
N VAL A 39 5.11 39.54 -18.04
CA VAL A 39 4.02 38.65 -18.51
C VAL A 39 4.35 37.18 -18.32
N TYR A 40 5.62 36.78 -18.48
CA TYR A 40 6.06 35.42 -18.20
C TYR A 40 6.04 35.10 -16.69
N GLU A 41 6.51 36.02 -15.85
CA GLU A 41 6.47 35.89 -14.39
C GLU A 41 5.03 35.77 -13.89
N ASP A 42 4.12 36.64 -14.34
CA ASP A 42 2.70 36.60 -13.98
C ASP A 42 2.06 35.27 -14.40
N ARG A 43 2.45 34.73 -15.57
CA ARG A 43 1.96 33.43 -16.06
C ARG A 43 2.50 32.26 -15.24
N LEU A 44 3.77 32.29 -14.85
CA LEU A 44 4.37 31.27 -13.98
C LEU A 44 3.68 31.29 -12.61
N ALA A 45 3.51 32.47 -12.02
CA ALA A 45 2.80 32.63 -10.75
C ALA A 45 1.34 32.10 -10.82
N HIS A 46 0.63 32.36 -11.92
CA HIS A 46 -0.70 31.79 -12.13
C HIS A 46 -0.67 30.27 -12.28
N MET A 47 0.29 29.70 -13.01
CA MET A 47 0.43 28.25 -13.14
C MET A 47 0.71 27.61 -11.78
N GLU A 48 1.65 28.14 -11.00
CA GLU A 48 1.97 27.67 -9.64
C GLU A 48 0.74 27.72 -8.73
N SER A 49 -0.04 28.81 -8.80
CA SER A 49 -1.30 28.94 -8.05
C SER A 49 -2.32 27.88 -8.46
N TYR A 50 -2.53 27.65 -9.76
CA TYR A 50 -3.43 26.61 -10.25
C TYR A 50 -2.98 25.21 -9.86
N PHE A 51 -1.70 24.90 -9.95
CA PHE A 51 -1.16 23.62 -9.48
C PHE A 51 -1.36 23.44 -7.98
N GLY A 52 -1.08 24.48 -7.18
CA GLY A 52 -1.31 24.45 -5.73
C GLY A 52 -2.77 24.25 -5.35
N ASN A 53 -3.71 24.83 -6.12
CA ASN A 53 -5.15 24.64 -5.91
C ASN A 53 -5.62 23.25 -6.36
N LEU A 54 -5.11 22.75 -7.50
CA LEU A 54 -5.42 21.41 -7.98
C LEU A 54 -4.92 20.34 -7.01
N ALA A 55 -3.66 20.45 -6.54
CA ALA A 55 -3.11 19.51 -5.57
C ALA A 55 -3.92 19.53 -4.26
N ARG A 56 -4.31 20.71 -3.77
CA ARG A 56 -5.20 20.83 -2.61
C ARG A 56 -6.54 20.15 -2.85
N GLN A 57 -7.14 20.34 -4.01
CA GLN A 57 -8.40 19.69 -4.36
C GLN A 57 -8.27 18.16 -4.38
N VAL A 58 -7.17 17.63 -4.94
CA VAL A 58 -6.89 16.18 -4.94
C VAL A 58 -6.72 15.65 -3.52
N MET A 59 -5.96 16.34 -2.66
CA MET A 59 -5.81 15.97 -1.25
C MET A 59 -7.16 15.94 -0.52
N LEU A 60 -8.03 16.93 -0.77
CA LEU A 60 -9.37 16.99 -0.17
C LEU A 60 -10.29 15.89 -0.69
N GLN A 61 -10.20 15.52 -1.97
CA GLN A 61 -10.95 14.40 -2.54
C GLN A 61 -10.51 13.06 -1.94
N GLN A 62 -9.21 12.84 -1.80
CA GLN A 62 -8.65 11.66 -1.15
C GLN A 62 -9.13 11.57 0.31
N PHE A 63 -8.98 12.66 1.06
CA PHE A 63 -9.44 12.74 2.45
C PHE A 63 -10.94 12.49 2.57
N ASN A 64 -11.77 13.04 1.68
CA ASN A 64 -13.22 12.79 1.67
C ASN A 64 -13.54 11.31 1.46
N SER A 65 -12.84 10.65 0.53
CA SER A 65 -12.99 9.20 0.30
C SER A 65 -12.64 8.40 1.55
N GLU A 66 -11.53 8.72 2.22
CA GLU A 66 -11.15 8.02 3.45
C GLU A 66 -12.12 8.31 4.60
N GLN A 67 -12.59 9.55 4.74
CA GLN A 67 -13.59 9.91 5.75
C GLN A 67 -14.90 9.17 5.51
N ARG A 68 -15.34 9.04 4.25
CA ARG A 68 -16.50 8.23 3.91
C ARG A 68 -16.32 6.78 4.38
N THR A 69 -15.18 6.17 4.08
CA THR A 69 -14.87 4.81 4.54
C THR A 69 -14.85 4.70 6.07
N ARG A 70 -14.33 5.70 6.78
CA ARG A 70 -14.37 5.76 8.26
C ARG A 70 -15.80 5.86 8.77
N THR A 71 -16.62 6.73 8.19
CA THR A 71 -18.02 6.92 8.61
C THR A 71 -18.91 5.73 8.26
N ASP A 72 -18.57 4.99 7.21
CA ASP A 72 -19.24 3.73 6.88
C ASP A 72 -18.93 2.65 7.94
N GLY A 73 -17.96 2.88 8.84
CA GLY A 73 -17.72 2.07 10.05
C GLY A 73 -16.74 0.91 9.87
N TYR A 74 -15.95 0.89 8.78
CA TYR A 74 -15.23 -0.30 8.34
C TYR A 74 -13.70 -0.17 8.45
N SER A 75 -13.11 -0.43 9.62
CA SER A 75 -11.73 -0.95 9.65
C SER A 75 -11.76 -2.46 9.79
N GLY A 76 -10.87 -3.16 9.08
CA GLY A 76 -10.77 -4.61 9.10
C GLY A 76 -10.78 -5.24 7.71
N VAL A 77 -10.88 -6.57 7.68
CA VAL A 77 -10.88 -7.35 6.44
C VAL A 77 -12.25 -7.28 5.79
N LYS A 78 -12.32 -6.72 4.59
CA LYS A 78 -13.56 -6.61 3.79
C LYS A 78 -13.87 -7.92 3.07
N SER A 79 -12.86 -8.50 2.44
CA SER A 79 -13.00 -9.74 1.71
C SER A 79 -11.66 -10.43 1.54
N VAL A 80 -11.67 -11.74 1.41
CA VAL A 80 -10.54 -12.53 0.95
C VAL A 80 -10.69 -12.86 -0.54
N ARG A 81 -9.67 -13.49 -1.11
CA ARG A 81 -9.70 -14.10 -2.45
C ARG A 81 -11.05 -14.78 -2.73
N GLY A 82 -11.62 -14.43 -3.89
CA GLY A 82 -12.84 -15.03 -4.39
C GLY A 82 -12.68 -16.55 -4.56
N GLY A 83 -13.62 -17.29 -3.98
CA GLY A 83 -13.74 -18.75 -4.11
C GLY A 83 -14.91 -19.12 -5.01
N PRO A 84 -15.73 -20.11 -4.62
CA PRO A 84 -17.00 -20.35 -5.29
C PRO A 84 -17.81 -19.06 -5.39
N HIS A 85 -18.46 -18.85 -6.52
CA HIS A 85 -19.44 -17.78 -6.70
C HIS A 85 -20.77 -18.41 -7.05
N GLY A 86 -21.86 -17.73 -6.73
CA GLY A 86 -23.19 -18.25 -6.97
C GLY A 86 -24.21 -17.15 -7.17
N PRO A 87 -25.46 -17.50 -7.49
CA PRO A 87 -26.51 -16.53 -7.82
C PRO A 87 -26.95 -15.66 -6.62
N ARG A 88 -26.36 -15.85 -5.44
CA ARG A 88 -26.70 -15.15 -4.21
C ARG A 88 -25.43 -14.74 -3.46
N ASN A 89 -25.50 -13.60 -2.78
CA ASN A 89 -24.33 -12.98 -2.15
C ASN A 89 -23.63 -13.86 -1.10
N TYR A 90 -24.36 -14.75 -0.41
CA TYR A 90 -23.78 -15.66 0.59
C TYR A 90 -22.92 -16.78 -0.02
N TYR A 91 -22.93 -16.96 -1.35
CA TYR A 91 -22.02 -17.88 -2.01
C TYR A 91 -20.61 -17.30 -2.16
N SER A 92 -20.46 -15.98 -2.07
CA SER A 92 -19.16 -15.31 -2.16
C SER A 92 -18.45 -15.29 -0.82
N ASN A 93 -17.13 -15.49 -0.84
CA ASN A 93 -16.29 -15.33 0.35
C ASN A 93 -16.33 -13.88 0.86
N SER A 94 -16.38 -13.72 2.19
CA SER A 94 -16.22 -12.44 2.88
C SER A 94 -14.85 -12.42 3.58
N ALA A 95 -14.75 -12.03 4.85
CA ALA A 95 -13.56 -12.25 5.67
C ALA A 95 -13.28 -13.76 5.92
N VAL A 96 -14.29 -14.59 5.71
CA VAL A 96 -14.23 -16.06 5.87
C VAL A 96 -14.67 -16.74 4.57
N GLY A 97 -13.85 -17.67 4.10
CA GLY A 97 -14.18 -18.62 3.03
C GLY A 97 -14.05 -20.05 3.55
N SER A 98 -13.31 -20.91 2.83
CA SER A 98 -12.89 -22.21 3.38
C SER A 98 -11.92 -22.08 4.56
N ARG A 99 -11.30 -20.90 4.72
CA ARG A 99 -10.34 -20.55 5.76
C ARG A 99 -10.55 -19.10 6.17
N PHE A 100 -10.27 -18.77 7.42
CA PHE A 100 -10.29 -17.38 7.90
C PHE A 100 -9.15 -16.59 7.26
N MET A 101 -9.43 -15.40 6.70
CA MET A 101 -8.43 -14.56 6.03
C MET A 101 -7.62 -15.25 4.91
N ALA A 102 -8.13 -16.36 4.36
CA ALA A 102 -7.38 -17.23 3.44
C ALA A 102 -6.02 -17.72 3.99
N ILE A 103 -5.87 -17.77 5.31
CA ILE A 103 -4.67 -18.32 5.97
C ILE A 103 -4.67 -19.84 5.80
N HIS A 104 -3.54 -20.39 5.38
CA HIS A 104 -3.36 -21.82 5.13
C HIS A 104 -1.94 -22.27 5.46
N ASP A 105 -1.80 -23.59 5.59
CA ASP A 105 -0.55 -24.24 5.91
C ASP A 105 0.36 -24.35 4.69
N HIS A 106 1.66 -24.20 4.95
CA HIS A 106 2.77 -24.43 4.03
C HIS A 106 3.77 -25.38 4.71
N ALA A 107 3.34 -26.62 4.99
CA ALA A 107 4.19 -27.62 5.62
C ALA A 107 5.46 -27.98 4.82
N ASP A 108 5.52 -27.60 3.55
CA ASP A 108 6.68 -27.74 2.67
C ASP A 108 7.75 -26.65 2.84
N PHE A 109 7.44 -25.55 3.54
CA PHE A 109 8.35 -24.44 3.80
C PHE A 109 8.61 -24.23 5.29
N VAL A 110 9.85 -23.88 5.62
CA VAL A 110 10.25 -23.66 7.02
C VAL A 110 9.66 -22.33 7.49
N ARG A 111 8.89 -22.36 8.59
CA ARG A 111 8.38 -21.15 9.27
C ARG A 111 7.48 -20.27 8.41
N THR A 112 6.91 -20.80 7.33
CA THR A 112 6.05 -20.04 6.42
C THR A 112 4.58 -20.32 6.72
N VAL A 113 3.77 -19.26 6.74
CA VAL A 113 2.31 -19.34 6.77
C VAL A 113 1.77 -18.74 5.50
N GLY A 114 0.95 -19.49 4.78
CA GLY A 114 0.31 -19.01 3.57
C GLY A 114 -0.85 -18.11 3.88
N MET A 115 -0.96 -16.98 3.20
CA MET A 115 -2.13 -16.11 3.29
C MET A 115 -2.48 -15.57 1.92
N GLY A 116 -3.65 -15.98 1.43
CA GLY A 116 -4.16 -15.48 0.15
C GLY A 116 -4.39 -13.97 0.16
N GLU A 117 -4.78 -13.45 -1.00
CA GLU A 117 -5.05 -12.03 -1.17
C GLU A 117 -6.22 -11.58 -0.29
N ILE A 118 -6.05 -10.44 0.38
CA ILE A 118 -7.08 -9.83 1.23
C ILE A 118 -7.26 -8.36 0.89
N ASN A 119 -8.52 -7.91 0.95
CA ASN A 119 -8.89 -6.51 0.90
C ASN A 119 -9.12 -6.03 2.33
N VAL A 120 -8.36 -5.01 2.74
CA VAL A 120 -8.37 -4.52 4.11
C VAL A 120 -8.56 -3.01 4.10
N VAL A 121 -9.26 -2.52 5.11
CA VAL A 121 -9.28 -1.10 5.44
C VAL A 121 -8.60 -0.87 6.79
N ILE A 122 -7.61 0.02 6.82
CA ILE A 122 -6.99 0.52 8.05
C ILE A 122 -7.20 2.02 8.10
N ASN A 123 -7.94 2.49 9.10
CA ASN A 123 -8.18 3.92 9.32
C ASN A 123 -8.68 4.65 8.05
N GLY A 124 -9.66 4.08 7.34
CA GLY A 124 -10.25 4.67 6.13
C GLY A 124 -9.46 4.45 4.83
N VAL A 125 -8.24 3.92 4.91
CA VAL A 125 -7.40 3.63 3.75
C VAL A 125 -7.60 2.18 3.34
N GLU A 126 -8.00 1.96 2.09
CA GLU A 126 -8.22 0.63 1.52
C GLU A 126 -7.01 0.17 0.72
N PHE A 127 -6.62 -1.08 0.92
CA PHE A 127 -5.55 -1.72 0.17
C PHE A 127 -5.85 -3.21 -0.05
N THR A 128 -5.27 -3.74 -1.11
CA THR A 128 -5.37 -5.15 -1.47
C THR A 128 -3.97 -5.72 -1.42
N THR A 129 -3.77 -6.76 -0.64
CA THR A 129 -2.49 -7.45 -0.63
C THR A 129 -2.34 -8.30 -1.90
N ARG A 130 -1.09 -8.64 -2.24
CA ARG A 130 -0.81 -9.79 -3.09
C ARG A 130 -1.08 -11.09 -2.32
N HIS A 131 -0.74 -12.24 -2.90
CA HIS A 131 -0.61 -13.46 -2.09
C HIS A 131 0.57 -13.28 -1.15
N ASN A 132 0.35 -13.44 0.16
CA ASN A 132 1.34 -13.23 1.20
C ASN A 132 1.65 -14.56 1.88
N ASP A 133 2.62 -15.28 1.34
CA ASP A 133 3.27 -16.35 2.09
C ASP A 133 4.30 -15.67 2.97
N TYR A 134 4.00 -15.53 4.27
CA TYR A 134 4.85 -14.78 5.19
C TYR A 134 5.58 -15.68 6.17
N SER A 135 6.84 -15.32 6.43
CA SER A 135 7.67 -15.98 7.43
C SER A 135 7.27 -15.55 8.84
N LEU A 136 7.23 -16.49 9.77
CA LEU A 136 6.99 -16.24 11.19
C LEU A 136 8.24 -15.64 11.84
N VAL A 137 8.26 -14.30 11.87
CA VAL A 137 9.35 -13.49 12.40
C VAL A 137 8.87 -12.56 13.51
N MET A 138 9.81 -12.02 14.28
CA MET A 138 9.60 -10.95 15.26
C MET A 138 10.59 -9.80 15.02
N PRO A 139 10.37 -8.59 15.56
CA PRO A 139 11.35 -7.52 15.48
C PRO A 139 12.70 -7.96 16.04
N SER A 140 13.79 -7.57 15.38
CA SER A 140 15.14 -7.94 15.81
C SER A 140 15.42 -7.43 17.23
N THR A 141 15.99 -8.28 18.07
CA THR A 141 16.43 -7.90 19.42
C THR A 141 17.86 -7.36 19.44
N THR A 142 18.56 -7.43 18.31
CA THR A 142 19.99 -7.10 18.19
C THR A 142 20.27 -5.98 17.19
N SER A 143 19.39 -5.75 16.20
CA SER A 143 19.48 -4.63 15.27
C SER A 143 18.36 -3.61 15.51
N THR A 144 18.69 -2.33 15.29
CA THR A 144 17.75 -1.20 15.29
C THR A 144 17.41 -0.74 13.88
N ASP A 145 17.90 -1.43 12.86
CA ASP A 145 17.66 -1.07 11.47
C ASP A 145 16.16 -1.19 11.14
N TYR A 146 15.71 -0.33 10.23
CA TYR A 146 14.31 -0.33 9.81
C TYR A 146 13.94 -1.70 9.19
N HIS A 147 12.82 -2.26 9.63
CA HIS A 147 12.36 -3.62 9.25
C HIS A 147 13.33 -4.78 9.59
N ALA A 148 14.30 -4.58 10.49
CA ALA A 148 15.12 -5.69 10.96
C ALA A 148 14.24 -6.71 11.73
N THR A 149 14.29 -7.97 11.31
CA THR A 149 13.53 -9.07 11.91
C THR A 149 14.42 -10.25 12.26
N GLU A 150 13.92 -11.12 13.15
CA GLU A 150 14.54 -12.39 13.52
C GLU A 150 13.49 -13.50 13.60
N PRO A 151 13.87 -14.79 13.44
CA PRO A 151 12.92 -15.89 13.49
C PRO A 151 12.16 -15.94 14.83
N LEU A 152 10.84 -16.04 14.78
CA LEU A 152 10.01 -16.16 15.98
C LEU A 152 10.34 -17.48 16.71
N PRO A 153 10.72 -17.46 18.00
CA PRO A 153 10.91 -18.70 18.75
C PRO A 153 9.57 -19.43 18.92
N PHE A 154 9.57 -20.73 18.62
CA PHE A 154 8.41 -21.56 18.84
C PHE A 154 8.30 -21.94 20.33
N PRO A 155 7.07 -22.13 20.85
CA PRO A 155 6.90 -22.63 22.20
C PRO A 155 7.50 -24.03 22.34
N ASP A 156 8.01 -24.33 23.53
CA ASP A 156 8.53 -25.66 23.84
C ASP A 156 7.44 -26.73 23.72
N VAL A 157 7.84 -27.92 23.30
CA VAL A 157 6.94 -29.08 23.28
C VAL A 157 6.65 -29.50 24.73
N PRO A 158 5.38 -29.78 25.09
CA PRO A 158 5.05 -30.23 26.45
C PRO A 158 5.89 -31.43 26.89
N PRO A 159 6.44 -31.46 28.12
CA PRO A 159 7.27 -32.56 28.59
C PRO A 159 6.58 -33.93 28.57
N SER A 160 5.25 -33.98 28.74
CA SER A 160 4.50 -35.24 28.66
C SER A 160 4.52 -35.86 27.27
N VAL A 161 4.64 -35.04 26.22
CA VAL A 161 4.83 -35.52 24.85
C VAL A 161 6.24 -36.08 24.73
N LEU A 162 7.28 -35.32 25.12
CA LEU A 162 8.67 -35.75 24.98
C LEU A 162 9.06 -36.96 25.84
N ALA A 163 8.28 -37.26 26.88
CA ALA A 163 8.49 -38.42 27.75
C ALA A 163 8.08 -39.76 27.09
N LEU A 164 7.34 -39.73 25.99
CA LEU A 164 6.88 -40.92 25.27
C LEU A 164 7.96 -41.42 24.31
N GLU A 165 8.14 -42.73 24.23
CA GLU A 165 9.25 -43.35 23.47
C GLU A 165 9.02 -43.37 21.95
N ASN A 166 7.76 -43.50 21.51
CA ASN A 166 7.37 -43.64 20.12
C ASN A 166 6.67 -42.39 19.58
N VAL A 167 6.92 -42.09 18.31
CA VAL A 167 6.35 -40.92 17.63
C VAL A 167 4.82 -41.00 17.56
N ASP A 168 4.23 -42.19 17.42
CA ASP A 168 2.77 -42.34 17.36
C ASP A 168 2.09 -41.93 18.69
N ASP A 169 2.64 -42.31 19.84
CA ASP A 169 2.08 -41.89 21.13
C ASP A 169 2.35 -40.41 21.38
N GLN A 170 3.50 -39.88 20.94
CA GLN A 170 3.78 -38.44 20.98
C GLN A 170 2.74 -37.64 20.20
N ILE A 171 2.37 -38.11 19.00
CA ILE A 171 1.32 -37.50 18.17
C ILE A 171 -0.02 -37.56 18.91
N GLU A 172 -0.39 -38.70 19.48
CA GLU A 172 -1.67 -38.84 20.18
C GLU A 172 -1.75 -37.95 21.42
N GLU A 173 -0.68 -37.85 22.21
CA GLU A 173 -0.61 -36.95 23.36
C GLU A 173 -0.70 -35.47 22.94
N LEU A 174 0.03 -35.08 21.88
CA LEU A 174 -0.04 -33.71 21.36
C LEU A 174 -1.44 -33.36 20.82
N ARG A 175 -2.16 -34.34 20.25
CA ARG A 175 -3.57 -34.16 19.84
C ARG A 175 -4.48 -33.87 21.02
N GLN A 176 -4.21 -34.43 22.21
CA GLN A 176 -4.98 -34.09 23.42
C GLN A 176 -4.74 -32.63 23.84
N TYR A 177 -3.52 -32.10 23.70
CA TYR A 177 -3.24 -30.68 23.91
C TYR A 177 -3.98 -29.78 22.90
N PHE A 178 -3.97 -30.13 21.61
CA PHE A 178 -4.73 -29.39 20.60
C PHE A 178 -6.24 -29.44 20.86
N LYS A 179 -6.75 -30.60 21.26
CA LYS A 179 -8.15 -30.77 21.65
C LYS A 179 -8.50 -29.89 22.84
N ALA A 180 -7.68 -29.91 23.89
CA ALA A 180 -7.84 -29.09 25.09
C ALA A 180 -7.86 -27.59 24.74
N PHE A 181 -6.95 -27.14 23.89
CA PHE A 181 -6.95 -25.76 23.38
C PHE A 181 -8.20 -25.45 22.55
N ALA A 182 -8.60 -26.33 21.63
CA ALA A 182 -9.78 -26.12 20.79
C ALA A 182 -11.09 -26.06 21.59
N THR A 183 -11.21 -26.85 22.66
CA THR A 183 -12.38 -26.87 23.56
C THR A 183 -12.27 -25.90 24.74
N GLN A 184 -11.15 -25.19 24.87
CA GLN A 184 -10.83 -24.33 26.00
C GLN A 184 -10.96 -25.04 27.37
N ASP A 185 -10.53 -26.31 27.42
CA ASP A 185 -10.63 -27.18 28.60
C ASP A 185 -9.22 -27.49 29.16
N PRO A 186 -8.76 -26.78 30.20
CA PRO A 186 -7.44 -26.99 30.78
C PRO A 186 -7.33 -28.28 31.62
N ASP A 187 -8.46 -28.89 32.01
CA ASP A 187 -8.48 -30.10 32.83
C ASP A 187 -8.14 -31.34 32.01
N LEU A 188 -8.45 -31.34 30.70
CA LEU A 188 -8.02 -32.40 29.77
C LEU A 188 -6.49 -32.44 29.66
N ARG A 189 -5.88 -31.29 29.33
CA ARG A 189 -4.43 -31.04 29.32
C ARG A 189 -4.21 -29.56 29.54
N ASP A 190 -3.30 -29.19 30.45
CA ASP A 190 -2.98 -27.79 30.67
C ASP A 190 -2.15 -27.22 29.51
N TYR A 191 -2.87 -26.68 28.53
CA TYR A 191 -2.31 -26.12 27.29
C TYR A 191 -1.76 -24.70 27.49
N ARG A 192 -2.12 -24.00 28.57
CA ARG A 192 -1.87 -22.55 28.75
C ARG A 192 -0.38 -22.16 28.70
N PRO A 193 0.57 -22.99 29.19
CA PRO A 193 2.00 -22.66 29.06
C PRO A 193 2.51 -22.67 27.61
N TYR A 194 1.88 -23.47 26.74
CA TYR A 194 2.38 -23.80 25.40
C TYR A 194 1.60 -23.08 24.29
N PHE A 195 0.29 -22.93 24.48
CA PHE A 195 -0.62 -22.28 23.53
C PHE A 195 -1.08 -20.95 24.10
N ARG A 196 -0.59 -19.86 23.53
CA ARG A 196 -0.91 -18.49 23.97
C ARG A 196 -2.02 -17.91 23.11
N ALA A 197 -2.96 -17.22 23.76
CA ALA A 197 -3.89 -16.36 23.05
C ALA A 197 -3.13 -15.10 22.59
N ASN A 198 -2.80 -15.05 21.30
CA ASN A 198 -2.09 -13.92 20.72
C ASN A 198 -3.11 -12.92 20.14
N LEU A 199 -2.93 -11.63 20.46
CA LEU A 199 -3.63 -10.58 19.76
C LEU A 199 -3.01 -10.44 18.37
N CYS A 200 -3.80 -10.77 17.34
CA CYS A 200 -3.40 -10.56 15.95
C CYS A 200 -3.96 -9.23 15.47
N TYR A 201 -3.12 -8.39 14.89
CA TYR A 201 -3.50 -7.13 14.28
C TYR A 201 -2.73 -6.94 12.97
N MET A 202 -3.23 -6.04 12.14
CA MET A 202 -2.53 -5.61 10.93
C MET A 202 -2.13 -4.15 11.09
N GLU A 203 -0.89 -3.85 10.75
CA GLU A 203 -0.36 -2.50 10.72
C GLU A 203 -0.13 -2.06 9.27
N GLY A 204 -0.27 -0.76 9.04
CA GLY A 204 0.08 -0.11 7.80
C GLY A 204 0.86 1.15 8.10
N ALA A 205 1.89 1.42 7.31
CA ALA A 205 2.73 2.61 7.42
C ALA A 205 2.81 3.32 6.07
N TRP A 206 2.92 4.64 6.11
CA TRP A 206 3.25 5.45 4.94
C TRP A 206 4.77 5.53 4.82
N THR A 207 5.32 5.15 3.67
CA THR A 207 6.73 5.36 3.35
C THR A 207 6.90 6.55 2.39
N LEU A 208 8.08 7.16 2.40
CA LEU A 208 8.42 8.29 1.52
C LEU A 208 9.24 7.86 0.30
N ASP A 209 9.51 6.56 0.17
CA ASP A 209 10.41 6.02 -0.82
C ASP A 209 9.81 6.07 -2.23
N LYS A 210 10.63 6.52 -3.19
CA LYS A 210 10.21 6.66 -4.59
C LYS A 210 10.32 5.34 -5.37
N SER A 211 11.16 4.43 -4.89
CA SER A 211 11.24 3.04 -5.34
C SER A 211 10.27 2.18 -4.54
N ILE A 212 9.83 1.08 -5.16
CA ILE A 212 9.24 -0.04 -4.43
C ILE A 212 10.40 -0.97 -4.10
N GLU A 213 10.70 -1.10 -2.82
CA GLU A 213 11.41 -2.26 -2.28
C GLU A 213 10.37 -3.25 -1.77
N GLU A 214 10.67 -4.54 -1.80
CA GLU A 214 9.74 -5.57 -1.31
C GLU A 214 9.47 -5.34 0.19
N PRO A 215 8.25 -4.92 0.58
CA PRO A 215 7.98 -4.57 1.97
C PRO A 215 7.84 -5.80 2.86
N PHE A 216 7.56 -6.98 2.28
CA PHE A 216 7.37 -8.22 3.02
C PHE A 216 8.11 -9.37 2.33
N GLU A 217 9.14 -9.87 2.98
CA GLU A 217 9.86 -11.04 2.49
C GLU A 217 8.93 -12.25 2.40
N SER A 218 8.93 -12.87 1.22
CA SER A 218 8.13 -14.05 0.92
C SER A 218 8.94 -14.93 -0.04
N ASP A 219 9.08 -16.20 0.32
CA ASP A 219 9.90 -17.15 -0.42
C ASP A 219 9.37 -17.44 -1.83
N ARG A 220 8.09 -17.12 -2.08
CA ARG A 220 7.36 -17.51 -3.29
C ARG A 220 6.80 -16.35 -4.09
N HIS A 221 6.40 -15.27 -3.41
CA HIS A 221 5.70 -14.16 -4.03
C HIS A 221 6.48 -12.87 -3.85
N GLN A 222 6.66 -12.12 -4.93
CA GLN A 222 7.37 -10.85 -4.91
C GLN A 222 6.57 -9.82 -5.70
N LEU A 223 6.66 -8.55 -5.34
CA LEU A 223 6.02 -7.49 -6.11
C LEU A 223 6.58 -7.43 -7.54
N ASP A 224 5.71 -7.71 -8.52
CA ASP A 224 6.06 -7.64 -9.94
C ASP A 224 6.00 -6.18 -10.45
N ALA A 225 6.77 -5.28 -9.82
CA ALA A 225 6.80 -3.88 -10.20
C ALA A 225 8.12 -3.18 -9.85
N ALA A 226 8.79 -2.65 -10.87
CA ALA A 226 10.00 -1.83 -10.70
C ALA A 226 9.77 -0.42 -10.12
N SER A 227 8.52 0.06 -10.03
CA SER A 227 8.19 1.39 -9.48
C SER A 227 6.72 1.49 -9.07
N TRP A 228 6.38 2.49 -8.25
CA TRP A 228 4.99 2.79 -7.86
C TRP A 228 4.07 3.01 -9.06
N MET A 229 4.53 3.74 -10.08
CA MET A 229 3.71 3.99 -11.28
C MET A 229 3.51 2.71 -12.12
N HIS A 230 4.52 1.84 -12.16
CA HIS A 230 4.40 0.54 -12.83
C HIS A 230 3.36 -0.33 -12.10
N LEU A 231 3.44 -0.41 -10.76
CA LEU A 231 2.47 -1.14 -9.94
C LEU A 231 1.04 -0.62 -10.18
N GLN A 232 0.84 0.70 -10.12
CA GLN A 232 -0.46 1.32 -10.40
C GLN A 232 -1.00 1.01 -11.79
N SER A 233 -0.12 0.93 -12.79
CA SER A 233 -0.51 0.59 -14.16
C SER A 233 -0.96 -0.86 -14.27
N LEU A 234 -0.26 -1.80 -13.62
CA LEU A 234 -0.64 -3.21 -13.57
C LEU A 234 -1.96 -3.42 -12.84
N ILE A 235 -2.16 -2.76 -11.70
CA ILE A 235 -3.43 -2.83 -10.95
C ILE A 235 -4.58 -2.30 -11.82
N ARG A 236 -4.41 -1.14 -12.47
CA ARG A 236 -5.42 -0.57 -13.37
C ARG A 236 -5.73 -1.50 -14.53
N TYR A 237 -4.70 -2.10 -15.13
CA TYR A 237 -4.88 -3.07 -16.19
C TYR A 237 -5.73 -4.25 -15.70
N GLY A 238 -5.33 -4.91 -14.61
CA GLY A 238 -6.06 -6.05 -14.04
C GLY A 238 -7.50 -5.71 -13.64
N ALA A 239 -7.73 -4.52 -13.06
CA ALA A 239 -9.06 -4.04 -12.69
C ALA A 239 -9.95 -3.81 -13.92
N TYR A 240 -9.42 -3.28 -15.03
CA TYR A 240 -10.19 -3.01 -16.24
C TYR A 240 -10.43 -4.24 -17.11
N THR A 241 -9.50 -5.20 -17.11
CA THR A 241 -9.64 -6.45 -17.87
C THR A 241 -10.32 -7.57 -17.08
N GLY A 242 -10.40 -7.44 -15.76
CA GLY A 242 -10.85 -8.52 -14.87
C GLY A 242 -9.88 -9.70 -14.83
N THR A 243 -8.64 -9.53 -15.30
CA THR A 243 -7.65 -10.62 -15.34
C THR A 243 -6.86 -10.69 -14.05
N LYS A 244 -6.70 -11.91 -13.55
CA LYS A 244 -5.81 -12.22 -12.43
C LYS A 244 -4.38 -12.45 -12.93
N SER A 245 -3.37 -11.98 -12.16
CA SER A 245 -1.98 -12.39 -12.39
C SER A 245 -1.82 -13.87 -12.05
N PRO A 246 -1.27 -14.71 -12.95
CA PRO A 246 -0.98 -16.11 -12.65
C PRO A 246 -0.05 -16.28 -11.45
N GLU A 247 0.92 -15.37 -11.30
CA GLU A 247 1.90 -15.39 -10.22
C GLU A 247 1.39 -14.69 -8.95
N GLU A 248 0.19 -14.09 -9.00
CA GLU A 248 -0.48 -13.48 -7.84
C GLU A 248 0.34 -12.35 -7.16
N ASN A 249 1.18 -11.68 -7.96
CA ASN A 249 2.31 -10.85 -7.52
C ASN A 249 2.09 -9.32 -7.54
N PHE A 250 0.89 -8.82 -7.85
CA PHE A 250 0.62 -7.39 -7.74
C PHE A 250 -0.41 -7.09 -6.63
N ALA A 251 -0.08 -6.12 -5.79
CA ALA A 251 -0.89 -5.64 -4.67
C ALA A 251 -1.43 -4.24 -4.98
N HIS A 252 -2.66 -3.90 -4.57
CA HIS A 252 -3.12 -2.51 -4.58
C HIS A 252 -2.62 -1.81 -3.32
N LEU A 253 -1.46 -1.15 -3.45
CA LEU A 253 -0.86 -0.34 -2.42
C LEU A 253 -1.19 1.14 -2.67
N PRO A 254 -1.90 1.82 -1.74
CA PRO A 254 -2.36 3.19 -1.93
C PRO A 254 -1.18 4.17 -1.88
N THR A 255 -1.30 5.25 -2.63
CA THR A 255 -0.37 6.39 -2.58
C THR A 255 -1.15 7.64 -2.24
N SER A 256 -0.59 8.51 -1.40
CA SER A 256 -1.24 9.77 -1.00
C SER A 256 -0.30 10.96 -1.16
N ILE A 257 -0.86 12.12 -1.51
CA ILE A 257 -0.17 13.40 -1.43
C ILE A 257 -0.48 13.96 -0.05
N MET A 258 0.50 13.93 0.86
CA MET A 258 0.30 14.43 2.22
C MET A 258 0.53 15.94 2.32
N TYR A 259 1.42 16.48 1.49
CA TYR A 259 1.76 17.90 1.47
C TYR A 259 2.36 18.29 0.12
N VAL A 260 2.17 19.55 -0.28
CA VAL A 260 2.87 20.16 -1.42
C VAL A 260 3.68 21.33 -0.90
N ASN A 261 5.00 21.21 -0.99
CA ASN A 261 5.87 22.33 -0.71
C ASN A 261 5.83 23.33 -1.87
N ARG A 262 5.61 24.60 -1.58
CA ARG A 262 5.56 25.68 -2.57
C ARG A 262 6.88 26.45 -2.69
N THR A 263 7.87 26.12 -1.88
CA THR A 263 9.15 26.86 -1.80
C THR A 263 10.36 26.08 -2.32
N THR A 264 10.14 24.92 -2.93
CA THR A 264 11.16 24.07 -3.58
C THR A 264 10.66 23.67 -4.95
#